data_AF-A0A7S3JQ37-F1
#
_entry.id   AF-A0A7S3JQ37-F1
#
_cell.length_a   1.000
_cell.length_b   1.000
_cell.length_c   1.000
_cell.angle_alpha   90.00
_cell.angle_beta   90.00
_cell.angle_gamma   90.00
#
_symmetry.space_group_name_H-M   'P 1'
#
loop_
_entity.id
_entity.type
_entity.pdbx_description
1 polymer ?
#
loop_
_entity_poly.entity_id
_entity_poly.type
_entity_poly.pdbx_seq_one_letter_code
_entity_poly.pdbx_strand_id
1 'polypeptide(L)'
;MEKRKYVEVNKSAKKDQREEKRVKREEYNFEEFEDEDHCETPETAYADIIPALEWLARRLGKDKGTLKIYDPYYCAGGVKKRLKKFGFDAVQNTNIDCYKTWFSIEYDTLVTNPPYSGDHIDRLLQFCLKSSKPFFLCVPLWVHKRPLLQKARQKPIFISPRKRYVYQPPPHLREKKKSDTHKKTAPFHSIWIIWAGSQNETDQLARYLFNNFFSPRKNDDAAPRLARSRSQLRDLRRTKKIEGEATQKRILPNSGEQSSGNTSSTADAPLASNEDATTGGTKKKKKKRSKSKIIKTDKLGGAKMKMA
;
A
#
# COMPACT_ATOMS: atom_id res chain seq x y z
N MET A 1 -42.38 -9.11 41.64
CA MET A 1 -41.16 -9.85 42.03
C MET A 1 -40.27 -10.24 40.84
N GLU A 2 -40.81 -10.32 39.60
CA GLU A 2 -40.05 -10.72 38.39
C GLU A 2 -39.01 -9.72 37.88
N LYS A 3 -39.22 -8.40 38.05
CA LYS A 3 -38.26 -7.38 37.55
C LYS A 3 -36.90 -7.42 38.26
N ARG A 4 -36.80 -7.93 39.49
CA ARG A 4 -35.52 -8.06 40.22
C ARG A 4 -34.66 -9.21 39.67
N LYS A 5 -35.27 -10.35 39.31
CA LYS A 5 -34.57 -11.50 38.70
C LYS A 5 -33.97 -11.16 37.33
N TYR A 6 -34.63 -10.34 36.52
CA TYR A 6 -34.13 -9.96 35.18
C TYR A 6 -32.89 -9.03 35.22
N VAL A 7 -32.73 -8.22 36.27
CA VAL A 7 -31.60 -7.30 36.43
C VAL A 7 -30.33 -8.02 36.92
N GLU A 8 -30.47 -9.05 37.76
CA GLU A 8 -29.32 -9.83 38.27
C GLU A 8 -28.69 -10.71 37.19
N VAL A 9 -29.50 -11.36 36.34
CA VAL A 9 -29.01 -12.17 35.22
C VAL A 9 -28.18 -11.33 34.23
N ASN A 10 -28.60 -10.09 33.97
CA ASN A 10 -27.87 -9.17 33.10
C ASN A 10 -26.58 -8.60 33.73
N LYS A 11 -26.47 -8.58 35.06
CA LYS A 11 -25.23 -8.17 35.76
C LYS A 11 -24.19 -9.30 35.78
N SER A 12 -24.62 -10.56 35.95
CA SER A 12 -23.72 -11.73 35.87
C SER A 12 -23.10 -11.86 34.48
N ALA A 13 -23.92 -11.84 33.42
CA ALA A 13 -23.43 -11.96 32.04
C ALA A 13 -22.44 -10.84 31.65
N LYS A 14 -22.65 -9.61 32.16
CA LYS A 14 -21.71 -8.49 31.97
C LYS A 14 -20.41 -8.66 32.77
N LYS A 15 -20.45 -9.31 33.93
CA LYS A 15 -19.26 -9.59 34.74
C LYS A 15 -18.41 -10.67 34.06
N ASP A 16 -19.03 -11.74 33.58
CA ASP A 16 -18.35 -12.85 32.91
C ASP A 16 -17.68 -12.39 31.60
N GLN A 17 -18.34 -11.55 30.81
CA GLN A 17 -17.74 -10.93 29.61
C GLN A 17 -16.56 -10.01 29.94
N ARG A 18 -16.58 -9.34 31.11
CA ARG A 18 -15.52 -8.42 31.53
C ARG A 18 -14.31 -9.18 32.08
N GLU A 19 -14.55 -10.28 32.78
CA GLU A 19 -13.53 -11.22 33.25
C GLU A 19 -12.85 -11.92 32.06
N GLU A 20 -13.61 -12.42 31.08
CA GLU A 20 -13.07 -13.06 29.87
C GLU A 20 -12.24 -12.08 29.02
N LYS A 21 -12.70 -10.82 28.86
CA LYS A 21 -11.93 -9.75 28.23
C LYS A 21 -10.64 -9.42 28.99
N ARG A 22 -10.65 -9.55 30.32
CA ARG A 22 -9.48 -9.29 31.18
C ARG A 22 -8.44 -10.40 31.07
N VAL A 23 -8.86 -11.67 31.06
CA VAL A 23 -7.96 -12.81 30.81
C VAL A 23 -7.33 -12.74 29.42
N LYS A 24 -8.08 -12.28 28.39
CA LYS A 24 -7.52 -12.02 27.06
C LYS A 24 -6.52 -10.86 27.01
N ARG A 25 -6.63 -9.87 27.91
CA ARG A 25 -5.62 -8.79 28.05
C ARG A 25 -4.30 -9.27 28.63
N GLU A 26 -4.30 -10.35 29.42
CA GLU A 26 -3.08 -10.93 29.99
C GLU A 26 -2.24 -11.68 28.93
N GLU A 27 -2.77 -11.91 27.72
CA GLU A 27 -2.03 -12.52 26.60
C GLU A 27 -1.12 -11.52 25.86
N TYR A 28 -1.38 -10.21 25.93
CA TYR A 28 -0.63 -9.19 25.19
C TYR A 28 0.17 -8.27 26.12
N ASN A 29 1.47 -8.10 25.83
CA ASN A 29 2.38 -7.33 26.67
C ASN A 29 2.41 -5.82 26.32
N PHE A 30 1.27 -5.26 25.89
CA PHE A 30 1.15 -3.85 25.51
C PHE A 30 -0.23 -3.27 25.87
N GLU A 31 -0.26 -1.98 26.18
CA GLU A 31 -1.42 -1.31 26.79
C GLU A 31 -2.44 -0.77 25.76
N GLU A 32 -1.96 -0.31 24.60
CA GLU A 32 -2.79 0.21 23.50
C GLU A 32 -3.28 -0.95 22.63
N PHE A 33 -4.56 -1.33 22.75
CA PHE A 33 -5.15 -2.52 22.14
C PHE A 33 -6.60 -2.27 21.71
N GLU A 34 -6.87 -2.33 20.40
CA GLU A 34 -8.22 -2.37 19.82
C GLU A 34 -8.41 -3.69 19.06
N ASP A 35 -9.45 -4.46 19.42
CA ASP A 35 -9.72 -5.79 18.83
C ASP A 35 -9.81 -5.76 17.30
N GLU A 36 -10.34 -4.67 16.73
CA GLU A 36 -10.53 -4.51 15.29
C GLU A 36 -9.21 -4.36 14.50
N ASP A 37 -8.14 -3.93 15.17
CA ASP A 37 -6.81 -3.78 14.57
C ASP A 37 -5.98 -5.07 14.58
N HIS A 38 -6.41 -6.08 15.34
CA HIS A 38 -5.73 -7.38 15.38
C HIS A 38 -6.04 -8.21 14.13
N CYS A 39 -5.33 -7.87 13.05
CA CYS A 39 -5.52 -8.44 11.75
C CYS A 39 -4.19 -8.88 11.13
N GLU A 40 -4.09 -10.16 10.81
CA GLU A 40 -2.93 -10.72 10.14
C GLU A 40 -2.94 -10.39 8.64
N THR A 41 -1.79 -9.93 8.14
CA THR A 41 -1.58 -9.66 6.71
C THR A 41 -1.62 -10.97 5.92
N PRO A 42 -2.39 -11.04 4.81
CA PRO A 42 -2.48 -12.27 4.03
C PRO A 42 -1.17 -12.58 3.29
N GLU A 43 -0.95 -13.86 2.99
CA GLU A 43 0.23 -14.31 2.23
C GLU A 43 0.37 -13.63 0.88
N THR A 44 -0.76 -13.37 0.20
CA THR A 44 -0.79 -12.64 -1.08
C THR A 44 -0.26 -11.22 -0.97
N ALA A 45 -0.43 -10.54 0.17
CA ALA A 45 0.14 -9.21 0.36
C ALA A 45 1.67 -9.25 0.50
N TYR A 46 2.20 -10.27 1.20
CA TYR A 46 3.65 -10.47 1.27
C TYR A 46 4.24 -10.85 -0.09
N ALA A 47 3.57 -11.72 -0.85
CA ALA A 47 3.98 -12.12 -2.20
C ALA A 47 4.27 -10.89 -3.10
N ASP A 48 3.44 -9.85 -3.03
CA ASP A 48 3.58 -8.62 -3.82
C ASP A 48 4.88 -7.84 -3.54
N ILE A 49 5.51 -8.03 -2.38
CA ILE A 49 6.76 -7.35 -1.99
C ILE A 49 7.98 -8.26 -1.99
N ILE A 50 7.84 -9.57 -2.19
CA ILE A 50 8.97 -10.51 -2.21
C ILE A 50 10.06 -10.07 -3.20
N PRO A 51 9.76 -9.71 -4.47
CA PRO A 51 10.80 -9.23 -5.38
C PRO A 51 11.59 -8.02 -4.86
N ALA A 52 10.93 -7.15 -4.11
CA ALA A 52 11.54 -5.96 -3.55
C ALA A 52 12.41 -6.27 -2.32
N LEU A 53 11.97 -7.20 -1.47
CA LEU A 53 12.78 -7.69 -0.33
C LEU A 53 14.02 -8.45 -0.81
N GLU A 54 13.89 -9.28 -1.85
CA GLU A 54 15.03 -9.98 -2.45
C GLU A 54 16.04 -9.01 -3.07
N TRP A 55 15.54 -7.98 -3.75
CA TRP A 55 16.39 -6.92 -4.28
C TRP A 55 17.15 -6.21 -3.15
N LEU A 56 16.47 -5.91 -2.04
CA LEU A 56 17.09 -5.27 -0.88
C LEU A 56 18.14 -6.17 -0.22
N ALA A 57 17.84 -7.47 -0.05
CA ALA A 57 18.80 -8.44 0.49
C ALA A 57 20.09 -8.46 -0.32
N ARG A 58 19.99 -8.63 -1.64
CA ARG A 58 21.16 -8.57 -2.55
C ARG A 58 21.90 -7.25 -2.45
N ARG A 59 21.17 -6.13 -2.38
CA ARG A 59 21.76 -4.79 -2.28
C ARG A 59 22.57 -4.61 -0.98
N LEU A 60 22.15 -5.26 0.10
CA LEU A 60 22.83 -5.26 1.40
C LEU A 60 23.89 -6.37 1.51
N GLY A 61 24.12 -7.17 0.46
CA GLY A 61 25.06 -8.30 0.50
C GLY A 61 24.60 -9.42 1.42
N LYS A 62 23.28 -9.61 1.57
CA LYS A 62 22.66 -10.58 2.46
C LYS A 62 21.83 -11.60 1.67
N ASP A 63 21.79 -12.83 2.19
CA ASP A 63 20.81 -13.83 1.75
C ASP A 63 19.45 -13.58 2.39
N LYS A 64 18.39 -14.10 1.77
CA LYS A 64 17.00 -13.95 2.28
C LYS A 64 16.87 -14.38 3.74
N GLY A 65 17.49 -15.50 4.12
CA GLY A 65 17.46 -16.04 5.47
C GLY A 65 18.13 -15.14 6.52
N THR A 66 19.04 -14.27 6.10
CA THR A 66 19.85 -13.40 6.98
C THR A 66 19.41 -11.94 7.00
N LEU A 67 18.50 -11.54 6.10
CA LEU A 67 17.92 -10.21 6.09
C LEU A 67 17.04 -10.03 7.34
N LYS A 68 17.50 -9.21 8.29
CA LYS A 68 16.80 -8.94 9.55
C LYS A 68 15.57 -8.07 9.27
N ILE A 69 14.41 -8.70 9.17
CA ILE A 69 13.12 -8.04 8.98
C ILE A 69 12.47 -7.80 10.34
N TYR A 70 12.02 -6.56 10.59
CA TYR A 70 11.28 -6.21 11.80
C TYR A 70 9.84 -5.85 11.49
N ASP A 71 8.90 -6.52 12.16
CA ASP A 71 7.50 -6.14 12.23
C ASP A 71 7.16 -5.73 13.68
N PRO A 72 7.05 -4.42 13.98
CA PRO A 72 6.81 -3.92 15.32
C PRO A 72 5.43 -4.26 15.87
N TYR A 73 4.43 -4.47 15.03
CA TYR A 73 3.05 -4.65 15.49
C TYR A 73 2.75 -6.13 15.63
N TYR A 74 2.71 -6.59 16.88
CA TYR A 74 2.43 -7.99 17.18
C TYR A 74 0.92 -8.27 17.09
N CYS A 75 0.59 -9.32 16.32
CA CYS A 75 -0.77 -9.86 16.26
C CYS A 75 -0.78 -11.29 16.80
N ALA A 76 -0.49 -12.30 15.98
CA ALA A 76 -0.33 -13.68 16.41
C ALA A 76 0.95 -14.33 15.84
N GLY A 77 1.94 -13.52 15.45
CA GLY A 77 3.19 -14.00 14.87
C GLY A 77 3.08 -14.53 13.44
N GLY A 78 1.95 -14.34 12.76
CA GLY A 78 1.71 -14.92 11.44
C GLY A 78 2.67 -14.40 10.36
N VAL A 79 3.18 -13.18 10.50
CA VAL A 79 4.22 -12.60 9.63
C VAL A 79 5.45 -13.49 9.53
N LYS A 80 5.95 -14.04 10.66
CA LYS A 80 7.12 -14.92 10.68
C LYS A 80 6.88 -16.17 9.84
N LYS A 81 5.75 -16.83 10.06
CA LYS A 81 5.37 -18.05 9.33
C LYS A 81 5.24 -17.80 7.84
N ARG A 82 4.64 -16.68 7.43
CA ARG A 82 4.40 -16.36 6.02
C ARG A 82 5.68 -15.96 5.30
N LEU A 83 6.50 -15.09 5.89
CA LEU A 83 7.78 -14.67 5.29
C LEU A 83 8.79 -15.82 5.23
N LYS A 84 8.78 -16.73 6.21
CA LYS A 84 9.58 -17.96 6.17
C LYS A 84 9.30 -18.83 4.94
N LYS A 85 8.05 -18.92 4.49
CA LYS A 85 7.71 -19.66 3.24
C LYS A 85 8.41 -19.10 2.00
N PHE A 86 8.81 -17.83 2.03
CA PHE A 86 9.55 -17.18 0.94
C PHE A 86 11.07 -17.15 1.18
N GLY A 87 11.56 -17.85 2.22
CA GLY A 87 12.97 -17.97 2.57
C GLY A 87 13.51 -16.84 3.47
N PHE A 88 12.64 -16.03 4.08
CA PHE A 88 13.05 -15.01 5.06
C PHE A 88 12.91 -15.55 6.48
N ASP A 89 14.00 -16.06 7.03
CA ASP A 89 14.02 -16.70 8.36
C ASP A 89 14.26 -15.70 9.50
N ALA A 90 15.04 -14.65 9.26
CA ALA A 90 15.39 -13.65 10.27
C ALA A 90 14.29 -12.58 10.47
N VAL A 91 13.08 -13.01 10.83
CA VAL A 91 11.93 -12.14 11.06
C VAL A 91 11.67 -11.94 12.56
N GLN A 92 11.75 -10.70 13.03
CA GLN A 92 11.42 -10.28 14.38
C GLN A 92 9.99 -9.75 14.45
N ASN A 93 9.15 -10.41 15.24
CA ASN A 93 7.80 -10.00 15.60
C ASN A 93 7.49 -10.62 16.97
N THR A 94 7.64 -9.81 18.00
CA THR A 94 7.62 -10.24 19.40
C THR A 94 6.45 -9.57 20.11
N ASN A 95 5.80 -10.29 21.01
CA ASN A 95 4.71 -9.78 21.82
C ASN A 95 5.27 -8.84 22.90
N ILE A 96 5.62 -7.63 22.48
CA ILE A 96 6.16 -6.55 23.30
C ILE A 96 5.58 -5.23 22.82
N ASP A 97 5.51 -4.25 23.72
CA ASP A 97 5.22 -2.87 23.33
C ASP A 97 6.35 -2.30 22.47
N CYS A 98 6.06 -2.15 21.17
CA CYS A 98 7.04 -1.67 20.20
C CYS A 98 7.44 -0.21 20.44
N TYR A 99 6.57 0.62 21.02
CA TYR A 99 6.87 2.03 21.27
C TYR A 99 7.99 2.22 22.27
N LYS A 100 8.12 1.27 23.21
CA LYS A 100 9.19 1.24 24.22
C LYS A 100 10.52 0.69 23.65
N THR A 101 10.50 0.03 22.49
CA THR A 101 11.63 -0.78 21.98
C THR A 101 12.10 -0.43 20.57
N TRP A 102 11.42 0.49 19.87
CA TRP A 102 11.74 0.88 18.51
C TRP A 102 13.20 1.25 18.25
N PHE A 103 13.86 1.88 19.22
CA PHE A 103 15.25 2.34 19.06
C PHE A 103 16.30 1.33 19.56
N SER A 104 15.88 0.27 20.25
CA SER A 104 16.79 -0.76 20.76
C SER A 104 16.85 -2.01 19.88
N ILE A 105 15.92 -2.17 18.94
CA ILE A 105 15.87 -3.34 18.07
C ILE A 105 16.77 -3.15 16.84
N GLU A 106 17.67 -4.10 16.62
CA GLU A 106 18.46 -4.16 15.40
C GLU A 106 17.70 -4.83 14.25
N TYR A 107 17.63 -4.14 13.12
CA TYR A 107 17.00 -4.64 11.90
C TYR A 107 17.61 -3.98 10.67
N ASP A 108 17.48 -4.65 9.52
CA ASP A 108 17.87 -4.14 8.20
C ASP A 108 16.72 -3.39 7.54
N THR A 109 15.51 -3.93 7.65
CA THR A 109 14.30 -3.35 7.08
C THR A 109 13.09 -3.57 7.96
N LEU A 110 12.15 -2.62 7.92
CA LEU A 110 10.86 -2.75 8.57
C LEU A 110 9.82 -3.25 7.56
N VAL A 111 9.05 -4.27 7.91
CA VAL A 111 7.92 -4.77 7.10
C VAL A 111 6.73 -4.94 8.03
N THR A 112 5.64 -4.20 7.80
CA THR A 112 4.53 -4.22 8.75
C THR A 112 3.17 -3.92 8.13
N ASN A 113 2.13 -4.36 8.84
CA ASN A 113 0.75 -3.92 8.71
C ASN A 113 0.32 -3.36 10.07
N PRO A 114 0.39 -2.03 10.27
CA PRO A 114 0.13 -1.44 11.56
C PRO A 114 -1.37 -1.45 11.90
N PRO A 115 -1.73 -1.24 13.18
CA PRO A 115 -3.05 -0.78 13.57
C PRO A 115 -3.45 0.47 12.78
N TYR A 116 -4.72 0.56 12.40
CA TYR A 116 -5.25 1.69 11.62
C TYR A 116 -6.00 2.70 12.48
N SER A 117 -6.36 2.34 13.72
CA SER A 117 -6.93 3.24 14.71
C SER A 117 -5.89 4.22 15.27
N GLY A 118 -6.36 5.12 16.15
CA GLY A 118 -5.52 6.01 16.94
C GLY A 118 -4.50 6.83 16.16
N ASP A 119 -3.32 7.01 16.76
CA ASP A 119 -2.18 7.71 16.19
C ASP A 119 -1.05 6.75 15.72
N HIS A 120 -1.32 5.43 15.71
CA HIS A 120 -0.35 4.38 15.37
C HIS A 120 0.34 4.64 14.02
N ILE A 121 -0.42 5.02 12.99
CA ILE A 121 0.11 5.38 11.66
C ILE A 121 1.07 6.56 11.72
N ASP A 122 0.73 7.61 12.48
CA ASP A 122 1.54 8.82 12.52
C ASP A 122 2.82 8.58 13.33
N ARG A 123 2.75 7.83 14.44
CA ARG A 123 3.93 7.38 15.18
C ARG A 123 4.85 6.51 14.31
N LEU A 124 4.30 5.52 13.59
CA LEU A 124 5.06 4.67 12.67
C LEU A 124 5.76 5.47 11.57
N LEU A 125 5.03 6.39 10.92
CA LEU A 125 5.61 7.24 9.88
C LEU A 125 6.75 8.08 10.45
N GLN A 126 6.58 8.68 11.63
CA GLN A 126 7.67 9.44 12.28
C GLN A 126 8.89 8.55 12.54
N PHE A 127 8.69 7.34 13.06
CA PHE A 127 9.78 6.39 13.30
C PHE A 127 10.52 6.03 12.00
N CYS A 128 9.79 5.61 10.96
CA CYS A 128 10.36 5.23 9.67
C CYS A 128 11.15 6.38 9.04
N LEU A 129 10.57 7.59 9.01
CA LEU A 129 11.18 8.77 8.40
C LEU A 129 12.43 9.24 9.17
N LYS A 130 12.48 9.08 10.50
CA LYS A 130 13.65 9.41 11.32
C LYS A 130 14.77 8.38 11.17
N SER A 131 14.44 7.09 11.17
CA SER A 131 15.44 6.01 11.11
C SER A 131 16.26 6.01 9.81
N SER A 132 15.68 6.54 8.72
CA SER A 132 16.23 6.47 7.35
C SER A 132 16.52 5.05 6.85
N LYS A 133 16.09 4.02 7.58
CA LYS A 133 16.20 2.63 7.15
C LYS A 133 15.14 2.28 6.10
N PRO A 134 15.37 1.24 5.29
CA PRO A 134 14.35 0.69 4.41
C PRO A 134 13.08 0.31 5.15
N PHE A 135 11.93 0.53 4.51
CA PHE A 135 10.63 0.15 5.06
C PHE A 135 9.63 -0.25 3.98
N PHE A 136 8.72 -1.14 4.37
CA PHE A 136 7.60 -1.66 3.59
C PHE A 136 6.36 -1.60 4.48
N LEU A 137 5.46 -0.65 4.19
CA LEU A 137 4.26 -0.42 5.02
C LEU A 137 3.02 -0.86 4.25
N CYS A 138 2.35 -1.90 4.72
CA CYS A 138 1.03 -2.31 4.23
C CYS A 138 -0.02 -1.46 4.94
N VAL A 139 -0.52 -0.43 4.26
CA VAL A 139 -1.38 0.58 4.90
C VAL A 139 -2.58 0.92 4.02
N PRO A 140 -3.65 1.49 4.59
CA PRO A 140 -4.77 1.97 3.80
C PRO A 140 -4.32 3.01 2.78
N LEU A 141 -5.00 3.02 1.63
CA LEU A 141 -4.70 3.96 0.56
C LEU A 141 -4.70 5.42 1.04
N TRP A 142 -5.50 5.83 2.01
CA TRP A 142 -5.52 7.23 2.45
C TRP A 142 -4.20 7.69 3.10
N VAL A 143 -3.34 6.77 3.58
CA VAL A 143 -2.08 7.09 4.25
C VAL A 143 -1.10 7.84 3.34
N HIS A 144 -1.12 7.60 2.02
CA HIS A 144 -0.24 8.34 1.09
C HIS A 144 -0.47 9.85 1.08
N LYS A 145 -1.63 10.30 1.61
CA LYS A 145 -2.02 11.70 1.73
C LYS A 145 -1.71 12.30 3.11
N ARG A 146 -1.21 11.53 4.09
CA ARG A 146 -0.88 12.05 5.42
C ARG A 146 0.16 13.18 5.33
N PRO A 147 0.00 14.31 6.06
CA PRO A 147 0.93 15.44 5.98
C PRO A 147 2.39 15.09 6.25
N LEU A 148 2.65 14.19 7.21
CA LEU A 148 4.00 13.71 7.53
C LEU A 148 4.70 13.14 6.30
N LEU A 149 4.02 12.23 5.60
CA LEU A 149 4.57 11.66 4.37
C LEU A 149 4.60 12.69 3.24
N GLN A 150 3.63 13.61 3.17
CA GLN A 150 3.60 14.65 2.14
C GLN A 150 4.80 15.58 2.19
N LYS A 151 5.21 15.97 3.40
CA LYS A 151 6.31 16.90 3.67
C LYS A 151 7.66 16.19 3.82
N ALA A 152 7.68 14.87 3.87
CA ALA A 152 8.90 14.07 3.95
C ALA A 152 9.81 14.32 2.74
N ARG A 153 11.13 14.30 2.98
CA ARG A 153 12.14 14.37 1.92
C ARG A 153 12.20 13.07 1.11
N GLN A 154 11.93 11.95 1.78
CA GLN A 154 11.84 10.62 1.19
C GLN A 154 10.71 10.57 0.17
N LYS A 155 11.00 10.07 -1.04
CA LYS A 155 9.99 9.85 -2.08
C LYS A 155 9.79 8.34 -2.27
N PRO A 156 8.93 7.72 -1.46
CA PRO A 156 8.67 6.29 -1.57
C PRO A 156 7.95 5.96 -2.89
N ILE A 157 8.06 4.70 -3.28
CA ILE A 157 7.23 4.08 -4.32
C ILE A 157 6.03 3.36 -3.69
N PHE A 158 5.07 2.98 -4.53
CA PHE A 158 3.83 2.35 -4.11
C PHE A 158 3.58 1.09 -4.93
N ILE A 159 3.22 0.00 -4.26
CA ILE A 159 2.66 -1.18 -4.91
C ILE A 159 1.19 -1.25 -4.54
N SER A 160 0.31 -1.18 -5.54
CA SER A 160 -1.13 -1.31 -5.36
C SER A 160 -1.59 -2.67 -5.87
N PRO A 161 -2.22 -3.50 -5.03
CA PRO A 161 -2.74 -4.78 -5.48
C PRO A 161 -3.93 -4.58 -6.43
N ARG A 162 -4.16 -5.56 -7.31
CA ARG A 162 -5.33 -5.57 -8.22
C ARG A 162 -6.60 -5.88 -7.46
N LYS A 163 -6.55 -6.91 -6.61
CA LYS A 163 -7.62 -7.31 -5.69
C LYS A 163 -7.32 -6.78 -4.29
N ARG A 164 -8.36 -6.50 -3.50
CA ARG A 164 -8.16 -6.07 -2.12
C ARG A 164 -7.55 -7.21 -1.31
N TYR A 165 -6.60 -6.89 -0.45
CA TYR A 165 -6.12 -7.83 0.55
C TYR A 165 -7.25 -8.18 1.52
N VAL A 166 -7.33 -9.46 1.85
CA VAL A 166 -8.30 -9.99 2.81
C VAL A 166 -7.54 -10.36 4.07
N TYR A 167 -7.63 -9.49 5.06
CA TYR A 167 -7.02 -9.71 6.37
C TYR A 167 -7.83 -10.71 7.17
N GLN A 168 -7.14 -11.44 8.03
CA GLN A 168 -7.74 -12.43 8.89
C GLN A 168 -7.44 -12.09 10.35
N PRO A 169 -8.47 -11.93 11.20
CA PRO A 169 -8.22 -11.85 12.63
C PRO A 169 -7.66 -13.20 13.13
N PRO A 170 -6.86 -13.17 14.22
CA PRO A 170 -6.43 -14.36 14.93
C PRO A 170 -7.58 -15.31 15.26
N PRO A 171 -7.34 -16.64 15.32
CA PRO A 171 -8.39 -17.62 15.56
C PRO A 171 -9.27 -17.32 16.79
N HIS A 172 -8.69 -16.79 17.87
CA HIS A 172 -9.38 -16.47 19.11
C HIS A 172 -10.20 -15.16 19.07
N LEU A 173 -9.90 -14.27 18.12
CA LEU A 173 -10.62 -13.02 17.89
C LEU A 173 -11.66 -13.13 16.75
N ARG A 174 -11.76 -14.29 16.10
CA ARG A 174 -12.79 -14.56 15.11
C ARG A 174 -14.14 -14.69 15.80
N GLU A 175 -14.96 -13.64 15.74
CA GLU A 175 -16.36 -13.76 16.11
C GLU A 175 -17.04 -14.83 15.25
N LYS A 176 -17.77 -15.75 15.88
CA LYS A 176 -18.66 -16.70 15.19
C LYS A 176 -19.89 -15.97 14.64
N LYS A 177 -19.71 -15.10 13.64
CA LYS A 177 -20.82 -14.40 12.97
C LYS A 177 -21.44 -15.30 11.90
N LYS A 178 -22.79 -15.26 11.81
CA LYS A 178 -23.63 -16.13 10.95
C LYS A 178 -23.45 -15.92 9.44
N SER A 179 -22.73 -14.88 8.98
CA SER A 179 -22.51 -14.65 7.55
C SER A 179 -21.02 -14.54 7.20
N ASP A 180 -20.64 -15.13 6.05
CA ASP A 180 -19.28 -15.14 5.52
C ASP A 180 -18.79 -13.73 5.12
N THR A 181 -19.71 -12.82 4.81
CA THR A 181 -19.40 -11.47 4.33
C THR A 181 -18.78 -10.58 5.42
N HIS A 182 -19.04 -10.87 6.70
CA HIS A 182 -18.45 -10.15 7.84
C HIS A 182 -17.19 -10.81 8.42
N LYS A 183 -16.69 -11.91 7.81
CA LYS A 183 -15.46 -12.60 8.27
C LYS A 183 -14.16 -11.98 7.75
N LYS A 184 -14.24 -10.92 6.94
CA LYS A 184 -13.12 -10.27 6.24
C LYS A 184 -13.03 -8.82 6.70
N THR A 185 -11.89 -8.43 7.28
CA THR A 185 -11.85 -7.30 8.24
C THR A 185 -11.41 -5.95 7.69
N ALA A 186 -10.76 -5.84 6.52
CA ALA A 186 -10.39 -4.50 6.04
C ALA A 186 -11.44 -3.91 5.09
N PRO A 187 -12.19 -2.86 5.50
CA PRO A 187 -13.07 -2.13 4.58
C PRO A 187 -12.26 -1.34 3.53
N PHE A 188 -10.96 -1.16 3.73
CA PHE A 188 -10.11 -0.27 2.95
C PHE A 188 -9.26 -1.00 1.89
N HIS A 189 -9.05 -0.35 0.76
CA HIS A 189 -8.04 -0.77 -0.22
C HIS A 189 -6.65 -0.46 0.35
N SER A 190 -5.88 -1.50 0.66
CA SER A 190 -4.52 -1.39 1.17
C SER A 190 -3.50 -1.33 0.04
N ILE A 191 -2.38 -0.68 0.30
CA ILE A 191 -1.23 -0.57 -0.61
C ILE A 191 0.06 -0.78 0.19
N TRP A 192 1.13 -1.11 -0.51
CA TRP A 192 2.48 -1.01 0.06
C TRP A 192 3.07 0.36 -0.23
N ILE A 193 3.60 1.02 0.79
CA ILE A 193 4.48 2.18 0.68
C ILE A 193 5.90 1.70 0.95
N ILE A 194 6.80 1.91 -0.01
CA ILE A 194 8.15 1.33 0.02
C ILE A 194 9.21 2.42 -0.11
N TRP A 195 10.18 2.39 0.80
CA TRP A 195 11.39 3.20 0.75
C TRP A 195 12.61 2.29 0.93
N ALA A 196 13.61 2.43 0.07
CA ALA A 196 14.81 1.56 0.07
C ALA A 196 16.00 2.18 0.84
N GLY A 197 15.75 3.06 1.80
CA GLY A 197 16.77 3.72 2.62
C GLY A 197 17.34 5.01 2.02
N SER A 198 17.49 5.10 0.70
CA SER A 198 17.86 6.35 0.01
C SER A 198 17.04 6.57 -1.27
N GLN A 199 17.12 7.80 -1.82
CA GLN A 199 16.41 8.13 -3.06
C GLN A 199 16.99 7.34 -4.24
N ASN A 200 18.32 7.23 -4.31
CA ASN A 200 18.99 6.48 -5.37
C ASN A 200 18.61 5.00 -5.33
N GLU A 201 18.63 4.39 -4.14
CA GLU A 201 18.23 2.98 -3.97
C GLU A 201 16.74 2.77 -4.31
N THR A 202 15.88 3.70 -3.90
CA THR A 202 14.44 3.62 -4.19
C THR A 202 14.17 3.73 -5.68
N ASP A 203 14.90 4.57 -6.40
CA ASP A 203 14.80 4.69 -7.86
C ASP A 203 15.35 3.46 -8.59
N GLN A 204 16.44 2.85 -8.11
CA GLN A 204 16.96 1.60 -8.64
C GLN A 204 15.98 0.44 -8.42
N LEU A 205 15.44 0.31 -7.21
CA LEU A 205 14.40 -0.67 -6.88
C LEU A 205 13.19 -0.49 -7.80
N ALA A 206 12.71 0.74 -7.98
CA ALA A 206 11.57 1.01 -8.84
C ALA A 206 11.80 0.58 -10.29
N ARG A 207 13.00 0.84 -10.84
CA ARG A 207 13.38 0.38 -12.19
C ARG A 207 13.45 -1.14 -12.26
N TYR A 208 14.07 -1.78 -11.27
CA TYR A 208 14.17 -3.24 -11.17
C TYR A 208 12.77 -3.88 -11.17
N LEU A 209 11.88 -3.41 -10.31
CA LEU A 209 10.51 -3.90 -10.20
C LEU A 209 9.73 -3.68 -11.50
N PHE A 210 9.84 -2.50 -12.10
CA PHE A 210 9.16 -2.19 -13.36
C PHE A 210 9.63 -3.09 -14.51
N ASN A 211 10.94 -3.29 -14.67
CA ASN A 211 11.48 -4.03 -15.80
C ASN A 211 11.23 -5.53 -15.69
N ASN A 212 11.21 -6.08 -14.47
CA ASN A 212 11.19 -7.54 -14.27
C ASN A 212 9.81 -8.08 -13.86
N PHE A 213 8.97 -7.28 -13.18
CA PHE A 213 7.72 -7.78 -12.56
C PHE A 213 6.47 -7.01 -12.97
N PHE A 214 6.58 -5.70 -13.17
CA PHE A 214 5.43 -4.82 -13.44
C PHE A 214 5.41 -4.21 -14.84
N SER A 215 6.21 -4.76 -15.75
CA SER A 215 6.28 -4.27 -17.12
C SER A 215 4.92 -4.46 -17.79
N PRO A 216 4.40 -3.48 -18.56
CA PRO A 216 3.11 -3.58 -19.25
C PRO A 216 2.99 -4.72 -20.27
N ARG A 217 4.04 -5.54 -20.45
CA ARG A 217 4.16 -6.50 -21.56
C ARG A 217 3.30 -7.75 -21.44
N LYS A 218 2.40 -7.88 -20.46
CA LYS A 218 1.44 -9.01 -20.40
C LYS A 218 0.08 -8.57 -19.87
N ASN A 219 -0.98 -9.10 -20.47
CA ASN A 219 -2.38 -9.05 -20.01
C ASN A 219 -2.59 -9.84 -18.69
N ASP A 220 -1.64 -9.77 -17.77
CA ASP A 220 -1.81 -10.41 -16.47
C ASP A 220 -2.59 -9.47 -15.54
N ASP A 221 -3.91 -9.65 -15.56
CA ASP A 221 -4.83 -8.92 -14.69
C ASP A 221 -4.64 -9.22 -13.20
N ALA A 222 -3.85 -10.24 -12.84
CA ALA A 222 -3.57 -10.59 -11.46
C ALA A 222 -2.40 -9.79 -10.85
N ALA A 223 -1.44 -9.35 -11.67
CA ALA A 223 -0.21 -8.73 -11.16
C ALA A 223 -0.43 -7.35 -10.50
N PRO A 224 0.25 -7.05 -9.39
CA PRO A 224 0.18 -5.73 -8.75
C PRO A 224 0.62 -4.61 -9.69
N ARG A 225 0.21 -3.37 -9.39
CA ARG A 225 0.63 -2.19 -10.15
C ARG A 225 1.63 -1.36 -9.34
N LEU A 226 2.74 -0.98 -9.99
CA LEU A 226 3.74 -0.08 -9.42
C LEU A 226 3.40 1.38 -9.75
N ALA A 227 3.50 2.25 -8.75
CA ALA A 227 3.50 3.70 -8.93
C ALA A 227 4.74 4.30 -8.26
N ARG A 228 5.49 5.11 -9.01
CA ARG A 228 6.70 5.81 -8.53
C ARG A 228 6.40 7.17 -7.92
N SER A 229 5.15 7.62 -8.01
CA SER A 229 4.71 8.90 -7.48
C SER A 229 3.25 8.86 -7.05
N ARG A 230 2.85 9.84 -6.25
CA ARG A 230 1.44 10.04 -5.87
C ARG A 230 0.55 10.32 -7.08
N SER A 231 1.04 11.04 -8.10
CA SER A 231 0.26 11.28 -9.31
C SER A 231 -0.02 9.98 -10.04
N GLN A 232 1.01 9.15 -10.25
CA GLN A 232 0.85 7.83 -10.85
C GLN A 232 -0.10 6.94 -10.02
N LEU A 233 0.01 6.94 -8.69
CA LEU A 233 -0.91 6.19 -7.83
C LEU A 233 -2.37 6.65 -8.00
N ARG A 234 -2.62 7.95 -8.19
CA ARG A 234 -3.96 8.47 -8.49
C ARG A 234 -4.45 8.02 -9.86
N ASP A 235 -3.57 8.00 -10.86
CA ASP A 235 -3.91 7.59 -12.23
C ASP A 235 -4.29 6.10 -12.29
N LEU A 236 -3.57 5.25 -11.53
CA LEU A 236 -3.91 3.82 -11.39
C LEU A 236 -5.34 3.58 -10.89
N ARG A 237 -5.93 4.52 -10.14
CA ARG A 237 -7.33 4.44 -9.69
C ARG A 237 -8.32 4.77 -10.79
N ARG A 238 -7.97 5.70 -11.68
CA ARG A 238 -8.86 6.18 -12.75
C ARG A 238 -9.03 5.14 -13.84
N THR A 239 -7.97 4.40 -14.17
CA THR A 239 -8.03 3.34 -15.19
C THR A 239 -9.07 2.28 -14.86
N LYS A 240 -9.23 1.90 -13.57
CA LYS A 240 -10.28 0.96 -13.14
C LYS A 240 -11.71 1.44 -13.43
N LYS A 241 -11.95 2.75 -13.35
CA LYS A 241 -13.28 3.33 -13.61
C LYS A 241 -13.61 3.26 -15.10
N ILE A 242 -12.64 3.55 -15.95
CA ILE A 242 -12.79 3.49 -17.42
C ILE A 242 -12.93 2.05 -17.90
N GLU A 243 -12.14 1.12 -17.37
CA GLU A 243 -12.25 -0.32 -17.69
C GLU A 243 -13.63 -0.88 -17.29
N GLY A 244 -14.12 -0.56 -16.08
CA GLY A 244 -15.44 -1.00 -15.61
C GLY A 244 -16.62 -0.43 -16.41
N GLU A 245 -16.54 0.85 -16.81
CA GLU A 245 -17.57 1.51 -17.63
C GLU A 245 -17.56 0.99 -19.09
N ALA A 246 -16.38 0.69 -19.66
CA ALA A 246 -16.25 0.12 -20.99
C ALA A 246 -16.77 -1.32 -21.09
N THR A 247 -16.57 -2.14 -20.04
CA THR A 247 -17.13 -3.50 -19.97
C THR A 247 -18.65 -3.48 -19.80
N GLN A 248 -19.21 -2.54 -19.02
CA GLN A 248 -20.68 -2.41 -18.86
C GLN A 248 -21.38 -1.98 -20.15
N LYS A 249 -20.77 -1.08 -20.95
CA LYS A 249 -21.35 -0.66 -22.24
C LYS A 249 -21.32 -1.75 -23.32
N ARG A 250 -20.50 -2.79 -23.19
CA ARG A 250 -20.46 -3.93 -24.12
C ARG A 250 -21.48 -5.04 -23.82
N ILE A 251 -22.11 -5.04 -22.65
CA ILE A 251 -23.03 -6.12 -22.22
C ILE A 251 -24.51 -5.76 -22.46
N LEU A 252 -24.83 -4.54 -22.91
CA LEU A 252 -26.18 -4.24 -23.39
C LEU A 252 -26.29 -4.62 -24.87
N PRO A 253 -27.06 -5.67 -25.24
CA PRO A 253 -27.37 -5.92 -26.64
C PRO A 253 -28.19 -4.73 -27.15
N ASN A 254 -27.71 -4.15 -28.25
CA ASN A 254 -28.39 -3.11 -28.99
C ASN A 254 -29.64 -3.76 -29.63
N SER A 255 -30.76 -3.79 -28.92
CA SER A 255 -32.07 -4.11 -29.50
C SER A 255 -32.54 -2.92 -30.33
N GLY A 256 -31.91 -2.73 -31.48
CA GLY A 256 -32.29 -1.77 -32.50
C GLY A 256 -32.81 -2.53 -33.72
N GLU A 257 -34.13 -2.48 -33.88
CA GLU A 257 -34.88 -2.97 -35.03
C GLU A 257 -34.25 -2.55 -36.36
N GLN A 258 -33.99 -3.52 -37.24
CA GLN A 258 -33.69 -3.27 -38.64
C GLN A 258 -35.02 -3.15 -39.40
N SER A 259 -35.43 -1.94 -39.75
CA SER A 259 -36.44 -1.72 -40.78
C SER A 259 -35.77 -1.64 -42.16
N SER A 260 -36.15 -2.56 -43.01
CA SER A 260 -35.90 -2.65 -44.44
C SER A 260 -36.19 -1.35 -45.21
N GLY A 261 -35.32 -0.99 -46.15
CA GLY A 261 -35.57 0.06 -47.14
C GLY A 261 -34.59 -0.07 -48.32
N ASN A 262 -35.14 -0.47 -49.45
CA ASN A 262 -34.49 -0.97 -50.67
C ASN A 262 -34.15 0.16 -51.66
N THR A 263 -33.51 -0.21 -52.80
CA THR A 263 -33.22 0.51 -54.06
C THR A 263 -31.86 1.20 -54.17
N SER A 264 -31.14 1.24 -55.30
CA SER A 264 -30.93 0.41 -56.51
C SER A 264 -30.05 1.26 -57.45
N SER A 265 -29.12 0.63 -58.18
CA SER A 265 -28.55 1.09 -59.47
C SER A 265 -27.62 2.34 -59.40
N THR A 266 -26.57 2.58 -60.20
CA THR A 266 -26.04 2.04 -61.48
C THR A 266 -24.51 2.26 -61.57
N ALA A 267 -23.91 1.62 -62.56
CA ALA A 267 -22.54 1.65 -63.07
C ALA A 267 -21.84 3.03 -63.18
N ASP A 268 -20.51 3.08 -63.08
CA ASP A 268 -19.58 3.11 -64.23
C ASP A 268 -18.11 3.33 -63.79
N ALA A 269 -17.19 2.84 -64.61
CA ALA A 269 -15.72 2.87 -64.47
C ALA A 269 -15.12 4.23 -64.94
N PRO A 270 -13.82 4.34 -65.30
CA PRO A 270 -12.57 4.12 -64.55
C PRO A 270 -11.62 5.37 -64.59
N LEU A 271 -10.40 5.19 -64.05
CA LEU A 271 -9.13 5.81 -64.48
C LEU A 271 -9.01 7.35 -64.51
N ALA A 272 -8.14 7.92 -63.66
CA ALA A 272 -6.96 8.67 -64.12
C ALA A 272 -6.10 9.20 -62.96
N SER A 273 -4.81 9.05 -63.20
CA SER A 273 -3.62 9.70 -62.68
C SER A 273 -3.71 11.21 -62.36
N ASN A 274 -2.87 11.62 -61.40
CA ASN A 274 -1.90 12.75 -61.44
C ASN A 274 -1.76 13.35 -60.04
N GLU A 275 -0.59 13.21 -59.43
CA GLU A 275 0.55 14.14 -59.44
C GLU A 275 0.47 15.15 -58.30
N ASP A 276 1.61 15.23 -57.60
CA ASP A 276 2.24 16.40 -57.02
C ASP A 276 1.38 17.46 -56.31
N ALA A 277 1.66 17.65 -55.02
CA ALA A 277 2.48 18.78 -54.59
C ALA A 277 2.52 18.90 -53.06
N THR A 278 3.75 18.80 -52.55
CA THR A 278 4.37 19.81 -51.67
C THR A 278 3.45 20.87 -51.03
N THR A 279 3.39 20.90 -49.69
CA THR A 279 4.08 21.91 -48.86
C THR A 279 3.49 22.05 -47.45
N GLY A 280 4.39 22.22 -46.47
CA GLY A 280 4.30 23.33 -45.50
C GLY A 280 3.42 23.15 -44.26
N GLY A 281 4.05 22.98 -43.08
CA GLY A 281 3.30 23.05 -41.82
C GLY A 281 4.10 22.99 -40.52
N THR A 282 5.28 23.61 -40.44
CA THR A 282 6.05 23.74 -39.19
C THR A 282 5.36 24.71 -38.21
N LYS A 283 4.68 24.18 -37.18
CA LYS A 283 4.18 25.00 -36.05
C LYS A 283 5.26 25.22 -34.99
N LYS A 284 5.73 26.48 -34.93
CA LYS A 284 6.61 27.06 -33.89
C LYS A 284 6.06 26.90 -32.48
N LYS A 285 6.88 26.32 -31.58
CA LYS A 285 6.71 26.32 -30.11
C LYS A 285 7.02 27.71 -29.53
N LYS A 286 6.05 28.36 -28.87
CA LYS A 286 6.30 29.52 -28.00
C LYS A 286 6.74 29.05 -26.60
N LYS A 287 7.98 29.38 -26.25
CA LYS A 287 8.66 29.09 -24.98
C LYS A 287 8.44 30.30 -24.05
N LYS A 288 7.60 30.16 -23.01
CA LYS A 288 7.49 31.17 -21.93
C LYS A 288 8.54 30.88 -20.86
N ARG A 289 9.56 31.74 -20.77
CA ARG A 289 10.49 31.85 -19.63
C ARG A 289 9.80 32.69 -18.55
N SER A 290 9.72 32.19 -17.32
CA SER A 290 9.42 33.00 -16.13
C SER A 290 10.62 32.99 -15.19
N LYS A 291 10.86 34.18 -14.62
CA LYS A 291 12.09 34.65 -13.98
C LYS A 291 12.30 34.00 -12.60
N SER A 292 13.53 33.58 -12.34
CA SER A 292 14.07 33.21 -11.04
C SER A 292 14.27 34.45 -10.17
N LYS A 293 13.74 34.41 -8.94
CA LYS A 293 14.06 35.38 -7.87
C LYS A 293 15.27 34.86 -7.10
N ILE A 294 16.32 35.66 -7.09
CA ILE A 294 17.52 35.53 -6.26
C ILE A 294 17.13 35.96 -4.83
N ILE A 295 17.34 35.08 -3.85
CA ILE A 295 17.26 35.44 -2.42
C ILE A 295 18.70 35.49 -1.91
N LYS A 296 19.05 36.65 -1.35
CA LYS A 296 20.34 36.95 -0.73
C LYS A 296 20.55 36.11 0.53
N THR A 297 21.77 35.62 0.69
CA THR A 297 22.29 34.94 1.89
C THR A 297 22.82 35.97 2.87
N ASP A 298 22.31 35.99 4.10
CA ASP A 298 22.95 36.71 5.20
C ASP A 298 23.81 35.74 6.02
N LYS A 299 25.07 36.15 6.18
CA LYS A 299 26.06 35.63 7.14
C LYS A 299 25.80 36.26 8.52
N LEU A 300 26.01 35.50 9.59
CA LEU A 300 26.45 35.87 10.97
C LEU A 300 25.98 34.72 11.89
N GLY A 301 26.74 34.13 12.81
CA GLY A 301 28.10 34.36 13.29
C GLY A 301 28.56 33.11 14.06
N GLY A 302 29.88 32.95 14.17
CA GLY A 302 30.50 31.86 14.91
C GLY A 302 30.46 32.08 16.42
N ALA A 303 30.19 31.01 17.16
CA ALA A 303 30.42 30.93 18.59
C ALA A 303 31.59 29.98 18.85
N LYS A 304 32.67 30.53 19.42
CA LYS A 304 33.80 29.79 20.00
C LYS A 304 33.32 29.12 21.28
N MET A 305 33.48 27.80 21.40
CA MET A 305 33.35 27.08 22.66
C MET A 305 34.74 26.95 23.30
N LYS A 306 34.92 27.56 24.47
CA LYS A 306 36.09 27.36 25.33
C LYS A 306 35.92 26.02 26.06
N MET A 307 36.96 25.20 26.05
CA MET A 307 37.10 24.10 27.00
C MET A 307 37.61 24.64 28.33
N ALA A 308 36.98 24.20 29.41
CA ALA A 308 37.50 24.10 30.76
C ALA A 308 37.03 22.75 31.31
#